data_AF-A0A651DJ59-F1
#
_entry.id   AF-A0A651DJ59-F1
#
_cell.length_a   1.000
_cell.length_b   1.000
_cell.length_c   1.000
_cell.angle_alpha   90.00
_cell.angle_beta   90.00
_cell.angle_gamma   90.00
#
_symmetry.space_group_name_H-M   'P 1'
#
loop_
_entity.id
_entity.type
_entity.pdbx_description
1 polymer ?
#
loop_
_entity_poly.entity_id
_entity_poly.type
_entity_poly.pdbx_seq_one_letter_code
_entity_poly.pdbx_strand_id
1 'polypeptide(L)'
;MTDFNAYVSPEYPVLYSLEDDETALSLALLVNGIPSFLATVPVEPDQLDTVLGSLDSGDVRVAVVGISVDGTEIEAAGPEAESEPWKAATQAPGFDATPRESTGSEGLPAAFLSLVCQDGRRIGVARIVARRRTASPEEVARYVLKEITRGVQVPDLASAG
;
A
#
# COMPACT_ATOMS: atom_id res chain seq x y z
N MET A 1 17.78 -20.33 -0.74
CA MET A 1 16.68 -19.88 -1.63
C MET A 1 16.21 -18.58 -1.05
N THR A 2 16.25 -17.48 -1.81
CA THR A 2 15.69 -16.21 -1.37
C THR A 2 14.18 -16.35 -1.50
N ASP A 3 13.47 -16.48 -0.38
CA ASP A 3 12.02 -16.58 -0.39
C ASP A 3 11.46 -15.25 -0.93
N PHE A 4 10.76 -15.34 -2.07
CA PHE A 4 10.13 -14.19 -2.69
C PHE A 4 8.88 -13.82 -1.88
N ASN A 5 8.98 -12.80 -1.04
CA ASN A 5 7.85 -12.26 -0.29
C ASN A 5 7.00 -11.26 -1.09
N ALA A 6 7.14 -11.24 -2.40
CA ALA A 6 6.43 -10.32 -3.30
C ALA A 6 5.44 -11.10 -4.17
N TYR A 7 4.19 -10.62 -4.18
CA TYR A 7 3.09 -11.21 -4.91
C TYR A 7 2.45 -10.16 -5.83
N VAL A 8 2.06 -10.57 -7.03
CA VAL A 8 1.51 -9.65 -8.04
C VAL A 8 0.17 -10.17 -8.53
N SER A 9 -0.81 -9.29 -8.66
CA SER A 9 -2.14 -9.60 -9.20
C SER A 9 -2.16 -9.68 -10.72
N PRO A 10 -3.27 -10.15 -11.32
CA PRO A 10 -3.63 -9.79 -12.68
C PRO A 10 -3.76 -8.27 -12.88
N GLU A 11 -3.95 -7.87 -14.13
CA GLU A 11 -4.23 -6.49 -14.51
C GLU A 11 -5.67 -6.12 -14.14
N TYR A 12 -5.84 -4.91 -13.61
CA TYR A 12 -7.12 -4.32 -13.27
C TYR A 12 -7.23 -2.94 -13.92
N PRO A 13 -8.42 -2.59 -14.46
CA PRO A 13 -8.70 -1.22 -14.79
C PRO A 13 -8.63 -0.35 -13.55
N VAL A 14 -8.04 0.84 -13.71
CA VAL A 14 -7.92 1.84 -12.66
C VAL A 14 -8.72 3.08 -13.05
N LEU A 15 -9.48 3.62 -12.11
CA LEU A 15 -10.03 4.97 -12.19
C LEU A 15 -9.22 5.86 -11.26
N TYR A 16 -9.08 7.13 -11.62
CA TYR A 16 -8.44 8.09 -10.75
C TYR A 16 -9.06 9.48 -10.88
N SER A 17 -8.93 10.27 -9.83
CA SER A 17 -9.30 11.69 -9.80
C SER A 17 -8.27 12.45 -9.00
N LEU A 18 -8.00 13.68 -9.41
CA LEU A 18 -7.28 14.65 -8.60
C LEU A 18 -8.22 15.19 -7.51
N GLU A 19 -7.65 15.44 -6.34
CA GLU A 19 -8.32 16.20 -5.28
C GLU A 19 -8.12 17.70 -5.53
N ASP A 20 -8.97 18.55 -4.93
CA ASP A 20 -9.09 19.99 -5.27
C ASP A 20 -7.78 20.80 -5.17
N ASP A 21 -6.80 20.34 -4.39
CA ASP A 21 -5.50 21.00 -4.19
C ASP A 21 -4.36 20.42 -5.06
N GLU A 22 -4.64 19.49 -5.99
CA GLU A 22 -3.67 18.82 -6.89
C GLU A 22 -2.51 18.09 -6.20
N THR A 23 -2.54 17.96 -4.87
CA THR A 23 -1.50 17.31 -4.06
C THR A 23 -1.80 15.85 -3.76
N ALA A 24 -2.99 15.38 -4.12
CA ALA A 24 -3.45 14.04 -3.82
C ALA A 24 -4.25 13.46 -4.99
N LEU A 25 -4.00 12.17 -5.22
CA LEU A 25 -4.62 11.37 -6.25
C LEU A 25 -5.48 10.30 -5.61
N SER A 26 -6.79 10.37 -5.84
CA SER A 26 -7.74 9.35 -5.44
C SER A 26 -7.81 8.27 -6.52
N LEU A 27 -7.54 7.03 -6.14
CA LEU A 27 -7.40 5.86 -7.00
C LEU A 27 -8.50 4.85 -6.68
N ALA A 28 -9.08 4.24 -7.72
CA ALA A 28 -10.02 3.14 -7.59
C ALA A 28 -9.67 1.97 -8.52
N LEU A 29 -9.47 0.76 -7.99
CA LEU A 29 -9.32 -0.44 -8.85
C LEU A 29 -10.68 -1.08 -9.09
N LEU A 30 -10.92 -1.44 -10.36
CA LEU A 30 -12.12 -2.15 -10.78
C LEU A 30 -11.87 -3.66 -10.78
N VAL A 31 -12.49 -4.36 -9.83
CA VAL A 31 -12.51 -5.82 -9.80
C VAL A 31 -13.87 -6.27 -10.33
N ASN A 32 -13.88 -6.97 -11.46
CA ASN A 32 -15.11 -7.34 -12.18
C ASN A 32 -16.02 -6.12 -12.49
N GLY A 33 -15.42 -4.97 -12.78
CA GLY A 33 -16.15 -3.72 -13.09
C GLY A 33 -16.69 -2.97 -11.86
N ILE A 34 -16.42 -3.44 -10.65
CA ILE A 34 -16.86 -2.80 -9.40
C ILE A 34 -15.66 -2.10 -8.74
N PRO A 35 -15.78 -0.82 -8.33
CA PRO A 35 -14.76 -0.15 -7.53
C PRO A 35 -14.58 -0.85 -6.18
N SER A 36 -13.45 -1.54 -6.02
CA SER A 36 -13.22 -2.43 -4.88
C SER A 36 -12.02 -2.04 -4.03
N PHE A 37 -11.13 -1.23 -4.56
CA PHE A 37 -9.97 -0.72 -3.86
C PHE A 37 -10.00 0.77 -3.99
N LEU A 38 -10.07 1.51 -2.87
CA LEU A 38 -10.03 2.96 -2.86
C LEU A 38 -8.83 3.41 -2.05
N ALA A 39 -8.05 4.33 -2.60
CA ALA A 39 -6.94 4.92 -1.88
C ALA A 39 -6.63 6.33 -2.38
N THR A 40 -6.24 7.19 -1.46
CA THR A 40 -5.76 8.53 -1.76
C THR A 40 -4.26 8.57 -1.50
N VAL A 41 -3.49 8.87 -2.53
CA VAL A 41 -2.03 8.87 -2.48
C VAL A 41 -1.54 10.29 -2.72
N PRO A 42 -0.68 10.86 -1.85
CA PRO A 42 -0.06 12.15 -2.10
C PRO A 42 0.88 12.01 -3.28
N VAL A 43 0.85 12.99 -4.18
CA VAL A 43 1.73 13.04 -5.35
C VAL A 43 2.38 14.42 -5.36
N GLU A 44 3.69 14.45 -5.54
CA GLU A 44 4.40 15.73 -5.68
C GLU A 44 4.00 16.40 -7.00
N PRO A 45 3.76 17.72 -7.03
CA PRO A 45 3.26 18.41 -8.23
C PRO A 45 4.15 18.21 -9.47
N ASP A 46 5.46 18.09 -9.30
CA ASP A 46 6.43 17.85 -10.37
C ASP A 46 6.39 16.42 -10.92
N GLN A 47 5.84 15.47 -10.16
CA GLN A 47 5.65 14.09 -10.58
C GLN A 47 4.25 13.83 -11.17
N LEU A 48 3.31 14.74 -10.97
CA LEU A 48 1.89 14.56 -11.26
C LEU A 48 1.64 14.14 -12.72
N ASP A 49 2.07 14.95 -13.67
CA ASP A 49 1.89 14.67 -15.11
C ASP A 49 2.44 13.30 -15.51
N THR A 50 3.56 12.90 -14.89
CA THR A 50 4.19 11.62 -15.18
C THR A 50 3.38 10.47 -14.61
N VAL A 51 2.87 10.61 -13.39
CA VAL A 51 2.00 9.62 -12.75
C VAL A 51 0.69 9.46 -13.53
N LEU A 52 0.05 10.58 -13.91
CA LEU A 52 -1.17 10.57 -14.73
C LEU A 52 -0.93 9.89 -16.07
N GLY A 53 0.15 10.24 -16.78
CA GLY A 53 0.51 9.57 -18.04
C GLY A 53 0.76 8.07 -17.88
N SER A 54 1.27 7.63 -16.72
CA SER A 54 1.46 6.21 -16.41
C SER A 54 0.13 5.50 -16.18
N LEU A 55 -0.85 6.16 -15.54
CA LEU A 55 -2.18 5.61 -15.30
C LEU A 55 -3.06 5.61 -16.56
N ASP A 56 -2.90 6.61 -17.43
CA ASP A 56 -3.54 6.68 -18.75
C ASP A 56 -3.04 5.59 -19.72
N SER A 57 -1.85 5.02 -19.46
CA SER A 57 -1.25 4.02 -20.35
C SER A 57 -2.04 2.70 -20.40
N GLY A 58 -2.79 2.38 -19.34
CA GLY A 58 -3.67 1.21 -19.31
C GLY A 58 -3.86 0.64 -17.91
N ASP A 59 -4.26 -0.64 -17.90
CA ASP A 59 -4.55 -1.38 -16.67
C ASP A 59 -3.29 -1.52 -15.79
N VAL A 60 -3.52 -1.56 -14.47
CA VAL A 60 -2.46 -1.66 -13.46
C VAL A 60 -2.48 -3.02 -12.78
N ARG A 61 -1.33 -3.45 -12.26
CA ARG A 61 -1.25 -4.62 -11.38
C ARG A 61 -1.05 -4.18 -9.95
N VAL A 62 -1.52 -4.97 -8.99
CA VAL A 62 -1.24 -4.76 -7.57
C VAL A 62 -0.06 -5.64 -7.18
N ALA A 63 0.98 -5.04 -6.64
CA ALA A 63 2.10 -5.74 -6.03
C ALA A 63 2.03 -5.60 -4.50
N VAL A 64 2.07 -6.72 -3.81
CA VAL A 64 2.06 -6.82 -2.35
C VAL A 64 3.35 -7.47 -1.88
N VAL A 65 4.08 -6.80 -1.00
CA VAL A 65 5.36 -7.28 -0.46
C VAL A 65 5.25 -7.46 1.05
N GLY A 66 5.52 -8.66 1.53
CA GLY A 66 5.61 -8.97 2.96
C GLY A 66 6.91 -8.46 3.55
N ILE A 67 6.82 -7.62 4.58
CA ILE A 67 7.95 -7.04 5.31
C ILE A 67 7.72 -7.14 6.83
N SER A 68 8.80 -7.04 7.61
CA SER A 68 8.71 -6.81 9.05
C SER A 68 8.99 -5.33 9.32
N VAL A 69 8.16 -4.68 10.13
CA VAL A 69 8.34 -3.26 10.52
C VAL A 69 8.60 -3.14 12.01
N ASP A 70 9.47 -2.21 12.40
CA ASP A 70 9.74 -1.95 13.81
C ASP A 70 8.55 -1.22 14.46
N GLY A 71 8.13 -1.69 15.64
CA GLY A 71 6.96 -1.14 16.34
C GLY A 71 7.06 0.35 16.67
N THR A 72 8.28 0.89 16.82
CA THR A 72 8.54 2.31 17.08
C THR A 72 8.26 3.21 15.87
N GLU A 73 8.27 2.68 14.64
CA GLU A 73 7.90 3.46 13.44
C GLU A 73 6.38 3.71 13.34
N ILE A 74 5.58 3.00 14.13
CA ILE A 74 4.12 3.15 14.17
C ILE A 74 3.73 4.29 15.13
N GLU A 75 4.51 4.51 16.19
CA GLU A 75 4.24 5.53 17.22
C GLU A 75 4.67 6.96 16.86
N ALA A 76 5.57 7.12 15.88
CA ALA A 76 6.06 8.43 15.44
C ALA A 76 5.02 9.29 14.68
N ALA A 77 3.77 8.83 14.55
CA ALA A 77 2.66 9.56 13.94
C ALA A 77 1.99 10.62 14.85
N GLY A 78 2.52 10.87 16.06
CA GLY A 78 2.20 12.04 16.90
C GLY A 78 1.14 11.82 18.00
N PRO A 79 1.15 12.59 19.10
CA PRO A 79 0.29 12.41 20.28
C PRO A 79 -1.16 12.95 20.14
N GLU A 80 -1.55 13.53 19.01
CA GLU A 80 -2.98 13.79 18.70
C GLU A 80 -3.70 12.54 18.15
N ALA A 81 -3.00 11.40 18.08
CA ALA A 81 -3.47 10.12 17.55
C ALA A 81 -4.30 9.27 18.54
N GLU A 82 -4.75 9.81 19.68
CA GLU A 82 -5.52 9.05 20.67
C GLU A 82 -7.04 9.03 20.42
N SER A 83 -7.54 9.72 19.38
CA SER A 83 -8.99 9.82 19.11
C SER A 83 -9.46 9.22 17.78
N GLU A 84 -8.57 8.82 16.86
CA GLU A 84 -8.95 8.23 15.58
C GLU A 84 -8.19 6.93 15.29
N PRO A 85 -8.87 5.76 15.17
CA PRO A 85 -8.26 4.44 15.36
C PRO A 85 -7.35 3.92 14.22
N TRP A 86 -7.08 4.67 13.16
CA TRP A 86 -6.28 4.17 12.04
C TRP A 86 -5.92 5.27 11.03
N LYS A 87 -4.63 5.41 10.72
CA LYS A 87 -4.18 6.08 9.50
C LYS A 87 -3.37 5.09 8.66
N ALA A 88 -3.73 4.98 7.38
CA ALA A 88 -2.78 4.52 6.37
C ALA A 88 -1.59 5.48 6.41
N ALA A 89 -0.38 4.95 6.63
CA ALA A 89 0.82 5.77 6.57
C ALA A 89 1.02 6.18 5.11
N THR A 90 0.52 7.35 4.74
CA THR A 90 0.88 8.01 3.50
C THR A 90 2.37 8.34 3.54
N GLN A 91 3.03 8.04 2.43
CA GLN A 91 4.47 7.99 2.25
C GLN A 91 5.15 9.24 2.82
N ALA A 92 6.03 9.08 3.82
CA ALA A 92 6.89 10.17 4.27
C ALA A 92 7.92 10.48 3.17
N PRO A 93 8.20 11.76 2.87
CA PRO A 93 9.21 12.12 1.88
C PRO A 93 10.61 11.72 2.38
N GLY A 94 11.34 10.92 1.60
CA GLY A 94 12.74 10.56 1.87
C GLY A 94 13.03 9.12 2.31
N PHE A 95 12.30 8.11 1.80
CA PHE A 95 12.58 6.72 2.14
C PHE A 95 13.71 6.12 1.29
N ASP A 96 14.88 5.94 1.90
CA ASP A 96 15.98 5.14 1.35
C ASP A 96 15.63 3.65 1.53
N ALA A 97 15.58 2.90 0.42
CA ALA A 97 15.19 1.49 0.39
C ALA A 97 16.33 0.54 0.83
N THR A 98 17.23 1.00 1.71
CA THR A 98 18.28 0.17 2.27
C THR A 98 17.75 -0.63 3.47
N PRO A 99 17.82 -1.97 3.47
CA PRO A 99 17.45 -2.76 4.63
C PRO A 99 18.41 -2.44 5.77
N ARG A 100 17.95 -1.66 6.76
CA ARG A 100 18.68 -1.54 8.02
C ARG A 100 18.47 -2.83 8.80
N GLU A 101 19.57 -3.55 9.06
CA GLU A 101 19.56 -4.67 10.00
C GLU A 101 19.20 -4.14 11.40
N SER A 102 17.93 -4.32 11.79
CA SER A 102 17.44 -3.95 13.11
C SER A 102 17.84 -5.00 14.15
N THR A 103 18.66 -4.57 15.10
CA THR A 103 19.02 -5.32 16.30
C THR A 103 17.89 -5.26 17.32
N GLY A 104 17.13 -6.36 17.48
CA GLY A 104 16.54 -6.76 18.77
C GLY A 104 15.14 -6.28 19.15
N SER A 105 14.35 -5.68 18.25
CA SER A 105 12.91 -5.48 18.47
C SER A 105 12.12 -6.50 17.64
N GLU A 106 11.14 -7.20 18.24
CA GLU A 106 10.26 -8.11 17.50
C GLU A 106 9.44 -7.30 16.48
N GLY A 107 9.89 -7.27 15.22
CA GLY A 107 9.21 -6.57 14.14
C GLY A 107 7.78 -7.11 13.95
N LEU A 108 6.84 -6.21 13.68
CA LEU A 108 5.47 -6.57 13.35
C LEU A 108 5.39 -6.99 11.88
N PRO A 109 4.70 -8.09 11.57
CA PRO A 109 4.50 -8.51 10.19
C PRO A 109 3.59 -7.52 9.48
N ALA A 110 4.00 -7.07 8.29
CA ALA A 110 3.28 -6.11 7.49
C ALA A 110 3.32 -6.46 6.00
N ALA A 111 2.40 -5.87 5.25
CA ALA A 111 2.35 -5.92 3.80
C ALA A 111 2.40 -4.50 3.23
N PHE A 112 3.38 -4.25 2.37
CA PHE A 112 3.43 -3.04 1.56
C PHE A 112 2.71 -3.27 0.25
N LEU A 113 1.83 -2.34 -0.11
CA LEU A 113 0.99 -2.44 -1.29
C LEU A 113 1.33 -1.31 -2.26
N SER A 114 1.54 -1.68 -3.52
CA SER A 114 1.80 -0.74 -4.61
C SER A 114 1.01 -1.10 -5.86
N LEU A 115 0.65 -0.09 -6.64
CA LEU A 115 0.22 -0.29 -8.03
C LEU A 115 1.44 -0.31 -8.93
N VAL A 116 1.42 -1.18 -9.93
CA VAL A 116 2.44 -1.29 -10.97
C VAL A 116 1.78 -0.93 -12.29
N CYS A 117 2.16 0.22 -12.84
CA CYS A 117 1.69 0.71 -14.13
C CYS A 117 2.36 -0.04 -15.28
N GLN A 118 1.84 0.09 -16.50
CA GLN A 118 2.33 -0.62 -17.68
C GLN A 118 3.77 -0.24 -18.05
N ASP A 119 4.16 1.00 -17.77
CA ASP A 119 5.53 1.51 -17.96
C ASP A 119 6.52 1.00 -16.89
N GLY A 120 6.04 0.21 -15.92
CA GLY A 120 6.81 -0.33 -14.81
C GLY A 120 6.91 0.60 -13.59
N ARG A 121 6.32 1.80 -13.64
CA ARG A 121 6.24 2.71 -12.50
C ARG A 121 5.47 2.06 -11.36
N ARG A 122 5.91 2.32 -10.12
CA ARG A 122 5.28 1.83 -8.91
C ARG A 122 4.74 2.99 -8.09
N ILE A 123 3.46 2.93 -7.75
CA ILE A 123 2.78 3.91 -6.89
C ILE A 123 2.53 3.22 -5.55
N GLY A 124 3.20 3.67 -4.49
CA GLY A 124 2.99 3.15 -3.14
C GLY A 124 1.64 3.61 -2.62
N VAL A 125 0.80 2.68 -2.15
CA VAL A 125 -0.58 3.03 -1.79
C VAL A 125 -0.86 2.87 -0.30
N ALA A 126 -0.47 1.74 0.26
CA ALA A 126 -0.79 1.44 1.65
C ALA A 126 0.24 0.52 2.27
N ARG A 127 0.34 0.59 3.60
CA ARG A 127 1.06 -0.35 4.44
C ARG A 127 0.08 -0.94 5.44
N ILE A 128 -0.10 -2.25 5.42
CA ILE A 128 -1.03 -2.97 6.29
C ILE A 128 -0.20 -3.74 7.31
N VAL A 129 -0.33 -3.38 8.58
CA VAL A 129 0.40 -4.05 9.68
C VAL A 129 -0.55 -5.02 10.37
N ALA A 130 -0.15 -6.28 10.47
CA ALA A 130 -0.94 -7.28 11.20
C ALA A 130 -0.70 -7.15 12.70
N ARG A 131 -1.79 -6.99 13.46
CA ARG A 131 -1.75 -6.88 14.93
C ARG A 131 -1.38 -8.19 15.62
N ARG A 132 -1.58 -9.33 14.96
CA ARG A 132 -1.22 -10.65 15.48
C ARG A 132 0.23 -10.97 15.10
N ARG A 133 1.10 -10.99 16.11
CA ARG A 133 2.54 -11.36 15.97
C ARG A 133 2.79 -12.79 15.50
N THR A 134 1.76 -13.63 15.41
CA THR A 134 1.88 -15.03 15.02
C THR A 134 1.89 -15.25 13.51
N ALA A 135 1.48 -14.27 12.71
CA ALA A 135 1.51 -14.37 11.25
C ALA A 135 2.88 -13.99 10.72
N SER A 136 3.37 -14.69 9.69
CA SER A 136 4.59 -14.25 8.99
C SER A 136 4.28 -13.10 8.02
N PRO A 137 5.24 -12.23 7.68
CA PRO A 137 5.06 -11.21 6.65
C PRO A 137 4.55 -11.76 5.31
N GLU A 138 4.99 -12.98 4.96
CA GLU A 138 4.55 -13.70 3.76
C GLU A 138 3.06 -14.06 3.82
N GLU A 139 2.57 -14.54 4.98
CA GLU A 139 1.16 -14.84 5.20
C GLU A 139 0.30 -13.58 5.12
N VAL A 140 0.78 -12.47 5.69
CA VAL A 140 0.09 -11.17 5.60
C VAL A 140 0.01 -10.70 4.15
N ALA A 141 1.11 -10.79 3.39
CA ALA A 141 1.11 -10.38 1.98
C ALA A 141 0.17 -11.23 1.11
N ARG A 142 0.16 -12.56 1.30
CA ARG A 142 -0.78 -13.46 0.61
C ARG A 142 -2.23 -13.16 0.97
N TYR A 143 -2.50 -12.91 2.26
CA TYR A 143 -3.84 -12.57 2.73
C TYR A 143 -4.33 -11.28 2.08
N VAL A 144 -3.52 -10.21 2.13
CA VAL A 144 -3.87 -8.91 1.54
C VAL A 144 -4.15 -9.05 0.04
N LEU A 145 -3.26 -9.71 -0.72
CA LEU A 145 -3.49 -9.90 -2.15
C LEU A 145 -4.77 -10.69 -2.44
N LYS A 146 -5.01 -11.76 -1.67
CA LYS A 146 -6.21 -12.60 -1.82
C LYS A 146 -7.47 -11.78 -1.61
N GLU A 147 -7.52 -10.92 -0.60
CA GLU A 147 -8.71 -10.12 -0.32
C GLU A 147 -8.92 -9.01 -1.36
N ILE A 148 -7.85 -8.41 -1.88
CA ILE A 148 -7.95 -7.45 -3.00
C ILE A 148 -8.53 -8.11 -4.25
N THR A 149 -8.06 -9.33 -4.58
CA THR A 149 -8.62 -10.07 -5.73
C THR A 149 -10.08 -10.47 -5.54
N ARG A 150 -10.60 -10.45 -4.30
CA ARG A 150 -12.02 -10.65 -3.98
C ARG A 150 -12.82 -9.35 -4.00
N GLY A 151 -12.13 -8.22 -4.17
CA GLY A 151 -12.73 -6.90 -4.21
C GLY A 151 -12.97 -6.26 -2.83
N VAL A 152 -12.24 -6.70 -1.79
CA VAL A 152 -12.31 -6.12 -0.45
C VAL A 152 -11.52 -4.81 -0.38
N GLN A 153 -12.09 -3.80 0.27
CA GLN A 153 -11.45 -2.49 0.39
C GLN A 153 -10.33 -2.51 1.43
N VAL A 154 -9.26 -1.73 1.20
CA VAL A 154 -8.11 -1.62 2.13
C VAL A 154 -8.50 -1.23 3.56
N PRO A 155 -9.44 -0.29 3.80
CA PRO A 155 -9.90 0.01 5.15
C PRO A 155 -10.47 -1.21 5.88
N ASP A 156 -11.14 -2.11 5.15
CA ASP A 156 -11.70 -3.34 5.70
C ASP A 156 -10.60 -4.36 6.01
N LEU A 157 -9.53 -4.41 5.21
CA LEU A 157 -8.35 -5.25 5.47
C LEU A 157 -7.62 -4.87 6.74
N ALA A 158 -7.61 -3.58 7.08
CA ALA A 158 -7.03 -3.07 8.32
C ALA A 158 -7.91 -3.35 9.55
N SER A 159 -9.21 -3.61 9.34
CA SER A 159 -10.22 -3.79 10.39
C SER A 159 -10.55 -5.27 10.69
N ALA A 160 -10.25 -6.19 9.78
CA ALA A 160 -10.63 -7.60 9.87
C ALA A 160 -9.73 -8.50 10.78
N GLY A 161 -8.95 -7.93 11.70
CA GLY A 161 -7.88 -8.63 12.45
C GLY A 161 -7.98 -8.62 13.97
#